data_AF-A0A250G218-F1
#
_entry.id   AF-A0A250G218-F1
#
_cell.length_a   1.000
_cell.length_b   1.000
_cell.length_c   1.000
_cell.angle_alpha   90.00
_cell.angle_beta   90.00
_cell.angle_gamma   90.00
#
_symmetry.space_group_name_H-M   'P 1'
#
loop_
_entity.id
_entity.type
_entity.pdbx_description
1 polymer ?
#
loop_
_entity_poly.entity_id
_entity_poly.type
_entity_poly.pdbx_seq_one_letter_code
_entity_poly.pdbx_strand_id
1 'polypeptide(L)'
;MKKKWIIVVVAIVACWGIYKSIKYVMLQEELRQYKFLHENPGSKNYEVVELIPRNQKLYKLRLDTIGKKLLISGVPYEEWRERDNDAYTSIKTDFEGNIVGYPDGGGRFLLNDGTILSSTKGYNNSFVSDDATWYPLIQLPFEFKIGYYTEEYKRYVHQDLDKWFKIFKDLYDKAEYVHLDHDDYFFKYRGKWYWMKYPSKEVGYDDDAAYQRILAFTAQYPAREPASRFIELTTPVDPFDQWGYDVRVRKYEPVDEQGGNWFNPISYSAGYFYYALVLDKDEFIYIKRYSAYDPRTFIYEVPEKYSGYRGKVLFMMQEPRESDPEAYGGLYVIRPRKKK
;
A
#
# COMPACT_ATOMS: atom_id res chain seq x y z
N MET A 1 35.99 -39.21 52.53
CA MET A 1 34.85 -39.16 51.58
C MET A 1 34.53 -37.76 51.05
N LYS A 2 34.60 -36.68 51.83
CA LYS A 2 34.23 -35.30 51.40
C LYS A 2 34.98 -34.75 50.17
N LYS A 3 36.28 -35.03 49.99
CA LYS A 3 37.08 -34.55 48.84
C LYS A 3 36.66 -35.13 47.48
N LYS A 4 36.16 -36.37 47.43
CA LYS A 4 35.72 -37.00 46.16
C LYS A 4 34.45 -36.35 45.61
N TRP A 5 33.54 -35.95 46.50
CA TRP A 5 32.30 -35.25 46.10
C TRP A 5 32.56 -33.85 45.54
N ILE A 6 33.54 -33.12 46.09
CA ILE A 6 33.92 -31.79 45.59
C ILE A 6 34.45 -31.87 44.15
N ILE A 7 35.29 -32.87 43.84
CA ILE A 7 35.84 -33.06 42.48
C ILE A 7 34.72 -33.40 41.48
N VAL A 8 33.76 -34.25 41.87
CA VAL A 8 32.62 -34.61 41.02
C VAL A 8 31.71 -33.41 40.76
N VAL A 9 31.42 -32.59 41.77
CA VAL A 9 30.59 -31.37 41.62
C VAL A 9 31.29 -30.35 40.70
N VAL A 10 32.60 -30.13 40.86
CA VAL A 10 33.37 -29.22 39.99
C VAL A 10 33.38 -29.73 38.54
N ALA A 11 33.55 -31.04 38.33
CA ALA A 11 33.50 -31.63 36.99
C ALA A 11 32.12 -31.48 36.34
N ILE A 12 31.03 -31.68 37.08
CA ILE A 12 29.66 -31.50 36.58
C ILE A 12 29.42 -30.03 36.19
N VAL A 13 29.82 -29.07 37.03
CA VAL A 13 29.67 -27.63 36.72
C VAL A 13 30.50 -27.22 35.50
N ALA A 14 31.73 -27.74 35.37
CA ALA A 14 32.57 -27.49 34.21
C ALA A 14 31.98 -28.09 32.92
N CYS A 15 31.50 -29.35 32.96
CA CYS A 15 30.82 -29.98 31.82
C CYS A 15 29.54 -29.22 31.43
N TRP A 16 28.78 -28.71 32.41
CA TRP A 16 27.58 -27.93 32.16
C TRP A 16 27.89 -26.57 31.51
N GLY A 17 28.97 -25.90 31.97
CA GLY A 17 29.48 -24.68 31.35
C GLY A 17 29.90 -24.90 29.90
N ILE A 18 30.65 -25.97 29.61
CA ILE A 18 31.09 -26.33 28.25
C ILE A 18 29.88 -26.62 27.35
N TYR A 19 28.91 -27.40 27.84
CA TYR A 19 27.70 -27.72 27.09
C TYR A 19 26.88 -26.47 26.74
N LYS A 20 26.73 -25.55 27.70
CA LYS A 20 26.03 -24.27 27.48
C LYS A 20 26.75 -23.41 26.43
N SER A 21 28.08 -23.34 26.49
CA SER A 21 28.90 -22.61 25.52
C SER A 21 28.79 -23.22 24.12
N ILE A 22 28.83 -24.55 23.98
CA ILE A 22 28.67 -25.22 22.68
C ILE A 22 27.28 -24.92 22.10
N LYS A 23 26.22 -25.06 22.90
CA LYS A 23 24.85 -24.71 22.47
C LYS A 23 24.73 -23.25 22.03
N TYR A 24 25.37 -22.33 22.76
CA TYR A 24 25.35 -20.92 22.42
C TYR A 24 26.05 -20.65 21.08
N VAL A 25 27.23 -21.23 20.86
CA VAL A 25 27.97 -21.09 19.59
C VAL A 25 27.18 -21.67 18.43
N MET A 26 26.60 -22.86 18.59
CA MET A 26 25.76 -23.49 17.57
C MET A 26 24.54 -22.63 17.22
N LEU A 27 23.88 -22.05 18.23
CA LEU A 27 22.76 -21.13 18.01
C LEU A 27 23.21 -19.88 17.26
N GLN A 28 24.31 -19.25 17.67
CA GLN A 28 24.85 -18.07 16.98
C GLN A 28 25.20 -18.37 15.51
N GLU A 29 25.73 -19.56 15.24
CA GLU A 29 26.02 -20.01 13.89
C GLU A 29 24.76 -20.26 13.06
N GLU A 30 23.72 -20.86 13.66
CA GLU A 30 22.39 -21.01 13.05
C GLU A 30 21.74 -19.65 12.74
N LEU A 31 21.89 -18.66 13.63
CA LEU A 31 21.29 -17.33 13.46
C LEU A 31 21.94 -16.51 12.32
N ARG A 32 23.15 -16.84 11.87
CA ARG A 32 23.84 -16.13 10.77
C ARG A 32 23.09 -16.18 9.44
N GLN A 33 22.23 -17.17 9.23
CA GLN A 33 21.44 -17.29 8.00
C GLN A 33 20.22 -16.36 7.98
N TYR A 34 19.81 -15.83 9.14
CA TYR A 34 18.66 -14.93 9.27
C TYR A 34 19.07 -13.52 8.90
N LYS A 35 18.34 -12.92 7.96
CA LYS A 35 18.60 -11.56 7.47
C LYS A 35 17.36 -10.70 7.56
N PHE A 36 17.52 -9.39 7.63
CA PHE A 36 16.42 -8.48 7.38
C PHE A 36 15.90 -8.70 5.96
N LEU A 37 14.60 -8.52 5.75
CA LEU A 37 13.95 -8.92 4.50
C LEU A 37 14.53 -8.17 3.28
N HIS A 38 14.89 -6.89 3.44
CA HIS A 38 15.56 -6.08 2.42
C HIS A 38 17.00 -6.52 2.08
N GLU A 39 17.65 -7.30 2.94
CA GLU A 39 18.99 -7.85 2.73
C GLU A 39 18.93 -9.35 2.37
N ASN A 40 17.73 -9.93 2.35
CA ASN A 40 17.55 -11.34 2.17
C ASN A 40 17.52 -11.67 0.67
N PRO A 41 18.48 -12.42 0.12
CA PRO A 41 18.45 -12.80 -1.29
C PRO A 41 17.35 -13.82 -1.62
N GLY A 42 16.71 -14.40 -0.59
CA GLY A 42 15.80 -15.52 -0.67
C GLY A 42 16.49 -16.87 -0.47
N SER A 43 15.83 -17.94 -0.88
CA SER A 43 16.32 -19.32 -0.81
C SER A 43 16.95 -19.77 -2.14
N LYS A 44 17.16 -21.08 -2.28
CA LYS A 44 17.64 -21.68 -3.52
C LYS A 44 16.65 -21.46 -4.67
N ASN A 45 15.35 -21.68 -4.45
CA ASN A 45 14.34 -21.59 -5.51
C ASN A 45 13.46 -20.35 -5.40
N TYR A 46 13.56 -19.55 -4.34
CA TYR A 46 12.83 -18.29 -4.20
C TYR A 46 13.76 -17.10 -4.05
N GLU A 47 13.30 -15.95 -4.52
CA GLU A 47 13.92 -14.65 -4.31
C GLU A 47 12.99 -13.73 -3.54
N VAL A 48 13.60 -12.77 -2.84
CA VAL A 48 12.91 -11.65 -2.21
C VAL A 48 13.29 -10.39 -2.97
N VAL A 49 12.29 -9.61 -3.36
CA VAL A 49 12.49 -8.35 -4.09
C VAL A 49 11.71 -7.25 -3.38
N GLU A 50 12.37 -6.13 -3.10
CA GLU A 50 11.70 -4.94 -2.57
C GLU A 50 10.86 -4.28 -3.67
N LEU A 51 9.59 -4.00 -3.36
CA LEU A 51 8.64 -3.33 -4.25
C LEU A 51 8.36 -1.90 -3.78
N ILE A 52 8.09 -1.74 -2.49
CA ILE A 52 7.92 -0.43 -1.84
C ILE A 52 9.05 -0.27 -0.82
N PRO A 53 9.77 0.86 -0.83
CA PRO A 53 10.95 1.04 0.00
C PRO A 53 10.62 1.04 1.49
N ARG A 54 11.63 0.68 2.30
CA ARG A 54 11.53 0.52 3.76
C ARG A 54 11.05 1.73 4.56
N ASN A 55 11.10 2.93 3.98
CA ASN A 55 10.62 4.17 4.59
C ASN A 55 9.16 4.50 4.22
N GLN A 56 8.46 3.58 3.55
CA GLN A 56 7.07 3.71 3.17
C GLN A 56 6.23 2.52 3.69
N LYS A 57 4.95 2.80 3.94
CA LYS A 57 3.90 1.80 4.18
C LYS A 57 3.03 1.61 2.95
N LEU A 58 2.41 0.44 2.84
CA LEU A 58 1.41 0.19 1.81
C LEU A 58 0.19 1.08 2.06
N TYR A 59 -0.20 1.84 1.04
CA TYR A 59 -1.43 2.62 1.04
C TYR A 59 -2.56 1.86 0.36
N LYS A 60 -2.31 1.33 -0.84
CA LYS A 60 -3.30 0.59 -1.63
C LYS A 60 -2.64 -0.56 -2.39
N LEU A 61 -3.32 -1.70 -2.40
CA LEU A 61 -2.98 -2.84 -3.25
C LEU A 61 -4.22 -3.26 -4.02
N ARG A 62 -4.27 -2.96 -5.32
CA ARG A 62 -5.43 -3.21 -6.18
C ARG A 62 -5.07 -4.18 -7.29
N LEU A 63 -5.92 -5.18 -7.47
CA LEU A 63 -5.85 -6.15 -8.53
C LEU A 63 -6.71 -5.74 -9.71
N ASP A 64 -6.11 -5.59 -10.89
CA ASP A 64 -6.82 -5.44 -12.15
C ASP A 64 -7.27 -6.82 -12.65
N THR A 65 -8.58 -7.06 -12.56
CA THR A 65 -9.20 -8.33 -12.94
C THR A 65 -9.19 -8.56 -14.46
N ILE A 66 -9.02 -7.51 -15.26
CA ILE A 66 -9.03 -7.56 -16.73
C ILE A 66 -7.60 -7.65 -17.25
N GLY A 67 -6.75 -6.69 -16.87
CA GLY A 67 -5.36 -6.59 -17.34
C GLY A 67 -4.39 -7.54 -16.64
N LYS A 68 -4.83 -8.22 -15.56
CA LYS A 68 -4.02 -9.13 -14.76
C LYS A 68 -2.74 -8.48 -14.22
N LYS A 69 -2.89 -7.28 -13.68
CA LYS A 69 -1.84 -6.46 -13.08
C LYS A 69 -2.21 -6.11 -11.64
N LEU A 70 -1.22 -5.72 -10.85
CA LEU A 70 -1.42 -5.09 -9.56
C LEU A 70 -1.01 -3.62 -9.66
N LEU A 71 -1.82 -2.75 -9.08
CA LEU A 71 -1.39 -1.42 -8.67
C LEU A 71 -1.00 -1.50 -7.20
N ILE A 72 0.23 -1.10 -6.91
CA ILE A 72 0.75 -1.01 -5.56
C ILE A 72 1.09 0.46 -5.31
N SER A 73 0.48 1.05 -4.30
CA SER A 73 0.75 2.42 -3.88
C SER A 73 1.31 2.43 -2.48
N GLY A 74 2.45 3.11 -2.28
CA GLY A 74 3.06 3.36 -0.98
C GLY A 74 3.01 4.84 -0.60
N VAL A 75 3.01 5.10 0.71
CA VAL A 75 3.13 6.44 1.31
C VAL A 75 4.21 6.43 2.38
N PRO A 76 4.86 7.56 2.68
CA PRO A 76 5.82 7.65 3.78
C PRO A 76 5.18 7.27 5.12
N TYR A 77 6.00 6.82 6.08
CA TYR A 77 5.55 6.67 7.48
C TYR A 77 5.33 8.03 8.17
N GLU A 78 5.98 9.07 7.68
CA GLU A 78 5.91 10.41 8.24
C GLU A 78 4.55 11.04 7.89
N GLU A 79 3.62 11.10 8.86
CA GLU A 79 2.25 11.59 8.65
C GLU A 79 2.16 12.96 7.98
N TRP A 80 3.12 13.86 8.27
CA TRP A 80 3.17 15.19 7.66
C TRP A 80 3.53 15.15 6.17
N ARG A 81 4.21 14.10 5.69
CA ARG A 81 4.47 13.84 4.27
C ARG A 81 3.39 13.01 3.60
N GLU A 82 2.49 12.34 4.33
CA GLU A 82 1.36 11.63 3.72
C GLU A 82 0.40 12.55 2.96
N ARG A 83 0.38 13.83 3.34
CA ARG A 83 -0.39 14.89 2.65
C ARG A 83 0.32 15.46 1.42
N ASP A 84 1.61 15.13 1.25
CA ASP A 84 2.37 15.51 0.08
C ASP A 84 2.08 14.50 -1.03
N ASN A 85 1.33 14.92 -2.05
CA ASN A 85 0.99 14.06 -3.19
C ASN A 85 2.25 13.58 -3.94
N ASP A 86 3.38 14.29 -3.84
CA ASP A 86 4.64 13.90 -4.47
C ASP A 86 5.37 12.80 -3.68
N ALA A 87 4.95 12.51 -2.45
CA ALA A 87 5.54 11.47 -1.61
C ALA A 87 4.95 10.06 -1.88
N TYR A 88 3.93 9.95 -2.73
CA TYR A 88 3.32 8.68 -3.11
C TYR A 88 4.18 7.95 -4.12
N THR A 89 4.49 6.69 -3.84
CA THR A 89 5.06 5.79 -4.86
C THR A 89 3.95 4.94 -5.43
N SER A 90 3.80 4.89 -6.75
CA SER A 90 2.86 3.98 -7.42
C SER A 90 3.61 3.13 -8.43
N ILE A 91 3.52 1.82 -8.29
CA ILE A 91 4.10 0.85 -9.20
C ILE A 91 3.02 -0.07 -9.76
N LYS A 92 3.21 -0.47 -11.01
CA LYS A 92 2.40 -1.47 -11.69
C LYS A 92 3.21 -2.75 -11.80
N THR A 93 2.69 -3.85 -11.29
CA THR A 93 3.34 -5.17 -11.39
C THR A 93 2.45 -6.19 -12.09
N ASP A 94 3.05 -7.26 -12.61
CA ASP A 94 2.29 -8.49 -12.88
C ASP A 94 2.07 -9.29 -11.58
N PHE A 95 1.33 -10.41 -11.67
CA PHE A 95 1.07 -11.28 -10.51
C PHE A 95 2.32 -12.01 -9.99
N GLU A 96 3.44 -11.98 -10.70
CA GLU A 96 4.74 -12.46 -10.21
C GLU A 96 5.51 -11.34 -9.49
N GLY A 97 4.96 -10.13 -9.39
CA GLY A 97 5.64 -8.98 -8.81
C GLY A 97 6.75 -8.40 -9.70
N ASN A 98 6.80 -8.72 -11.00
CA ASN A 98 7.69 -8.01 -11.91
C ASN A 98 7.14 -6.59 -12.10
N ILE A 99 7.96 -5.57 -11.84
CA ILE A 99 7.58 -4.17 -12.12
C ILE A 99 7.52 -4.00 -13.64
N VAL A 100 6.33 -3.64 -14.14
CA VAL A 100 6.07 -3.42 -15.57
C VAL A 100 5.81 -1.94 -15.89
N GLY A 101 5.69 -1.08 -14.87
CA GLY A 101 5.56 0.35 -15.09
C GLY A 101 5.39 1.14 -13.80
N TYR A 102 5.45 2.47 -13.95
CA TYR A 102 5.32 3.45 -12.87
C TYR A 102 4.21 4.44 -13.26
N PRO A 103 2.94 4.14 -12.95
CA PRO A 103 1.84 5.04 -13.29
C PRO A 103 1.95 6.37 -12.55
N ASP A 104 1.78 7.49 -13.25
CA ASP A 104 1.82 8.84 -12.66
C ASP A 104 0.56 9.07 -11.80
N GLY A 105 0.70 9.16 -10.47
CA GLY A 105 -0.39 9.52 -9.55
C GLY A 105 -1.45 8.45 -9.28
N GLY A 106 -1.23 7.20 -9.71
CA GLY A 106 -2.26 6.16 -9.82
C GLY A 106 -2.98 5.72 -8.53
N GLY A 107 -2.49 6.02 -7.33
CA GLY A 107 -3.16 5.59 -6.09
C GLY A 107 -4.44 6.35 -5.74
N ARG A 108 -4.43 7.68 -5.93
CA ARG A 108 -5.51 8.58 -5.47
C ARG A 108 -6.54 8.87 -6.55
N PHE A 109 -6.11 8.98 -7.81
CA PHE A 109 -6.96 9.48 -8.89
C PHE A 109 -7.30 8.44 -9.98
N LEU A 110 -7.18 7.16 -9.66
CA LEU A 110 -7.53 6.07 -10.56
C LEU A 110 -9.03 5.75 -10.49
N LEU A 111 -9.69 5.88 -11.63
CA LEU A 111 -11.10 5.58 -11.83
C LEU A 111 -11.36 4.10 -12.10
N ASN A 112 -12.63 3.68 -12.08
CA ASN A 112 -13.05 2.27 -12.18
C ASN A 112 -12.66 1.58 -13.49
N ASP A 113 -12.44 2.33 -14.57
CA ASP A 113 -12.01 1.79 -15.87
C ASP A 113 -10.48 1.76 -16.03
N GLY A 114 -9.75 2.35 -15.08
CA GLY A 114 -8.30 2.45 -15.05
C GLY A 114 -7.74 3.75 -15.61
N THR A 115 -8.58 4.72 -15.97
CA THR A 115 -8.11 6.08 -16.27
C THR A 115 -7.61 6.75 -14.98
N ILE A 116 -6.45 7.40 -15.06
CA ILE A 116 -5.96 8.33 -14.04
C ILE A 116 -6.42 9.72 -14.44
N LEU A 117 -7.16 10.38 -13.55
CA LEU A 117 -7.73 11.70 -13.81
C LEU A 117 -7.02 12.78 -12.98
N SER A 118 -6.81 13.95 -13.53
CA SER A 118 -6.24 15.10 -12.83
C SER A 118 -6.88 16.37 -13.36
N SER A 119 -7.49 17.15 -12.48
CA SER A 119 -8.07 18.45 -12.85
C SER A 119 -7.03 19.42 -13.43
N THR A 120 -5.74 19.26 -13.10
CA THR A 120 -4.65 20.12 -13.57
C THR A 120 -3.90 19.54 -14.77
N LYS A 121 -3.60 18.24 -14.78
CA LYS A 121 -2.82 17.60 -15.85
C LYS A 121 -3.69 17.02 -16.98
N GLY A 122 -4.95 16.73 -16.71
CA GLY A 122 -5.90 16.15 -17.64
C GLY A 122 -6.22 14.68 -17.35
N TYR A 123 -6.10 13.79 -18.31
CA TYR A 123 -6.28 12.35 -18.09
C TYR A 123 -5.15 11.54 -18.70
N ASN A 124 -4.89 10.39 -18.10
CA ASN A 124 -3.83 9.48 -18.52
C ASN A 124 -4.30 8.02 -18.38
N ASN A 125 -3.83 7.13 -19.25
CA ASN A 125 -4.20 5.70 -19.24
C ASN A 125 -3.01 4.77 -18.96
N SER A 126 -1.90 5.29 -18.40
CA SER A 126 -0.63 4.57 -18.18
C SER A 126 -0.77 3.30 -17.35
N PHE A 127 -1.82 3.21 -16.54
CA PHE A 127 -2.14 1.98 -15.84
C PHE A 127 -2.58 0.88 -16.81
N VAL A 128 -3.50 1.18 -17.74
CA VAL A 128 -4.16 0.22 -18.63
C VAL A 128 -3.36 -0.06 -19.91
N SER A 129 -2.88 0.99 -20.56
CA SER A 129 -2.05 0.98 -21.76
C SER A 129 -0.79 1.72 -21.39
N ASP A 130 0.41 1.19 -21.63
CA ASP A 130 1.70 1.77 -21.17
C ASP A 130 2.01 3.21 -21.67
N ASP A 131 1.04 3.87 -22.27
CA ASP A 131 0.96 5.29 -22.60
C ASP A 131 0.94 6.20 -21.34
N ALA A 132 2.09 6.80 -21.08
CA ALA A 132 2.28 7.80 -20.04
C ALA A 132 1.88 9.23 -20.46
N THR A 133 1.28 9.41 -21.64
CA THR A 133 0.88 10.74 -22.12
C THR A 133 -0.30 11.26 -21.33
N TRP A 134 -0.19 12.50 -20.85
CA TRP A 134 -1.32 13.26 -20.32
C TRP A 134 -2.06 13.95 -21.46
N TYR A 135 -3.34 13.61 -21.60
CA TYR A 135 -4.23 14.24 -22.56
C TYR A 135 -5.05 15.33 -21.86
N PRO A 136 -5.24 16.50 -22.49
CA PRO A 136 -6.03 17.57 -21.90
C PRO A 136 -7.50 17.13 -21.79
N LEU A 137 -8.15 17.60 -20.73
CA LEU A 137 -9.61 17.55 -20.64
C LEU A 137 -10.18 18.51 -21.69
N ILE A 138 -11.22 18.07 -22.40
CA ILE A 138 -12.00 18.97 -23.23
C ILE A 138 -12.87 19.79 -22.27
N GLN A 139 -12.34 20.94 -21.90
CA GLN A 139 -13.07 21.92 -21.14
C GLN A 139 -14.22 22.44 -22.00
N LEU A 140 -15.44 22.21 -21.54
CA LEU A 140 -16.61 22.78 -22.17
C LEU A 140 -16.62 24.29 -21.90
N PRO A 141 -17.30 25.10 -22.74
CA PRO A 141 -17.53 26.51 -22.41
C PRO A 141 -18.05 26.60 -20.96
N PHE A 142 -17.95 27.76 -20.31
CA PHE A 142 -18.15 27.93 -18.87
C PHE A 142 -16.87 27.70 -18.02
N GLU A 143 -15.75 28.32 -18.42
CA GLU A 143 -14.57 28.48 -17.56
C GLU A 143 -14.87 29.48 -16.43
N PHE A 144 -14.78 29.03 -15.18
CA PHE A 144 -14.52 29.87 -14.02
C PHE A 144 -13.00 29.92 -13.81
N LYS A 145 -12.32 30.88 -14.42
CA LYS A 145 -10.87 31.05 -14.22
C LYS A 145 -10.62 31.78 -12.91
N ILE A 146 -10.38 31.00 -11.86
CA ILE A 146 -10.32 31.45 -10.45
C ILE A 146 -9.18 32.46 -10.21
N GLY A 147 -8.14 32.48 -11.05
CA GLY A 147 -7.02 33.43 -10.95
C GLY A 147 -7.34 34.89 -11.28
N TYR A 148 -8.56 35.20 -11.73
CA TYR A 148 -8.98 36.55 -12.16
C TYR A 148 -10.32 36.99 -11.54
N TYR A 149 -10.60 36.61 -10.28
CA TYR A 149 -11.83 36.96 -9.58
C TYR A 149 -11.89 38.45 -9.20
N THR A 150 -12.07 39.31 -10.19
CA THR A 150 -12.29 40.76 -10.05
C THR A 150 -13.79 41.08 -10.10
N GLU A 151 -14.21 42.26 -9.64
CA GLU A 151 -15.61 42.72 -9.80
C GLU A 151 -16.09 42.69 -11.26
N GLU A 152 -15.16 42.87 -12.19
CA GLU A 152 -15.43 42.79 -13.62
C GLU A 152 -15.78 41.37 -14.09
N TYR A 153 -15.29 40.33 -13.39
CA TYR A 153 -15.61 38.93 -13.70
C TYR A 153 -17.01 38.53 -13.23
N LYS A 154 -17.57 39.20 -12.21
CA LYS A 154 -18.91 38.89 -11.66
C LYS A 154 -20.03 39.07 -12.69
N ARG A 155 -19.86 39.95 -13.68
CA ARG A 155 -20.85 40.14 -14.78
C ARG A 155 -20.94 38.91 -15.71
N TYR A 156 -19.90 38.08 -15.75
CA TYR A 156 -19.85 36.86 -16.55
C TYR A 156 -20.29 35.60 -15.77
N VAL A 157 -20.68 35.73 -14.49
CA VAL A 157 -21.26 34.64 -13.68
C VAL A 157 -22.71 34.31 -14.09
N HIS A 158 -23.18 34.92 -15.19
CA HIS A 158 -24.48 34.69 -15.82
C HIS A 158 -24.32 34.20 -17.27
N GLN A 159 -23.34 33.35 -17.55
CA GLN A 159 -23.34 32.63 -18.82
C GLN A 159 -24.64 31.80 -18.89
N ASP A 160 -25.34 31.88 -20.02
CA ASP A 160 -26.64 31.26 -20.32
C ASP A 160 -26.80 29.85 -19.72
N LEU A 161 -27.52 29.77 -18.58
CA LEU A 161 -27.71 28.52 -17.82
C LEU A 161 -28.52 27.48 -18.61
N ASP A 162 -29.42 27.93 -19.48
CA ASP A 162 -30.18 27.02 -20.35
C ASP A 162 -29.27 26.38 -21.39
N LYS A 163 -28.34 27.15 -21.95
CA LYS A 163 -27.30 26.64 -22.85
C LYS A 163 -26.32 25.72 -22.12
N TRP A 164 -25.89 26.08 -20.90
CA TRP A 164 -25.07 25.20 -20.05
C TRP A 164 -25.78 23.87 -19.83
N PHE A 165 -27.02 23.92 -19.35
CA PHE A 165 -27.80 22.73 -19.01
C PHE A 165 -28.10 21.88 -20.24
N LYS A 166 -28.32 22.49 -21.40
CA LYS A 166 -28.46 21.75 -22.67
C LYS A 166 -27.20 20.96 -23.03
N ILE A 167 -26.02 21.57 -22.90
CA ILE A 167 -24.73 20.89 -23.15
C ILE A 167 -24.49 19.80 -22.10
N PHE A 168 -24.73 20.12 -20.83
CA PHE A 168 -24.67 19.16 -19.72
C PHE A 168 -25.50 17.93 -20.02
N LYS A 169 -26.79 18.12 -20.29
CA LYS A 169 -27.74 17.02 -20.45
C LYS A 169 -27.41 16.15 -21.65
N ASP A 170 -27.01 16.76 -22.77
CA ASP A 170 -26.61 16.02 -23.97
C ASP A 170 -25.39 15.12 -23.72
N LEU A 171 -24.38 15.63 -22.99
CA LEU A 171 -23.20 14.85 -22.64
C LEU A 171 -23.49 13.84 -21.55
N TYR A 172 -24.17 14.24 -20.48
CA TYR A 172 -24.60 13.36 -19.40
C TYR A 172 -25.36 12.17 -19.96
N ASP A 173 -26.30 12.37 -20.89
CA ASP A 173 -27.07 11.26 -21.46
C ASP A 173 -26.23 10.33 -22.34
N LYS A 174 -25.22 10.85 -23.03
CA LYS A 174 -24.37 10.08 -23.96
C LYS A 174 -23.09 9.52 -23.33
N ALA A 175 -22.72 9.96 -22.13
CA ALA A 175 -21.45 9.59 -21.52
C ALA A 175 -21.39 8.09 -21.19
N GLU A 176 -20.25 7.49 -21.51
CA GLU A 176 -19.86 6.12 -21.13
C GLU A 176 -19.48 6.05 -19.65
N TYR A 177 -18.98 7.15 -19.09
CA TYR A 177 -18.59 7.31 -17.70
C TYR A 177 -18.97 8.72 -17.26
N VAL A 178 -19.63 8.85 -16.10
CA VAL A 178 -19.81 10.14 -15.41
C VAL A 178 -19.17 10.05 -14.03
N HIS A 179 -18.07 10.77 -13.83
CA HIS A 179 -17.36 10.88 -12.57
C HIS A 179 -17.62 12.25 -11.94
N LEU A 180 -17.68 12.27 -10.61
CA LEU A 180 -17.89 13.47 -9.80
C LEU A 180 -16.73 13.64 -8.83
N ASP A 181 -16.10 14.81 -8.85
CA ASP A 181 -15.07 15.19 -7.88
C ASP A 181 -15.19 16.68 -7.56
N HIS A 182 -15.22 17.05 -6.27
CA HIS A 182 -15.31 18.44 -5.81
C HIS A 182 -16.34 19.32 -6.57
N ASP A 183 -17.56 18.80 -6.78
CA ASP A 183 -18.67 19.44 -7.50
C ASP A 183 -18.46 19.65 -9.02
N ASP A 184 -17.39 19.07 -9.56
CA ASP A 184 -17.10 19.02 -10.98
C ASP A 184 -17.55 17.69 -11.59
N TYR A 185 -18.12 17.79 -12.79
CA TYR A 185 -18.48 16.63 -13.61
C TYR A 185 -17.38 16.35 -14.63
N PHE A 186 -17.00 15.08 -14.70
CA PHE A 186 -16.10 14.56 -15.72
C PHE A 186 -16.82 13.49 -16.53
N PHE A 187 -16.90 13.69 -17.84
CA PHE A 187 -17.63 12.83 -18.76
C PHE A 187 -16.66 12.13 -19.69
N LYS A 188 -16.73 10.81 -19.77
CA LYS A 188 -16.07 10.06 -20.84
C LYS A 188 -17.06 9.83 -21.97
N TYR A 189 -16.73 10.31 -23.16
CA TYR A 189 -17.54 10.09 -24.36
C TYR A 189 -16.64 9.88 -25.57
N ARG A 190 -16.83 8.76 -26.28
CA ARG A 190 -16.01 8.35 -27.43
C ARG A 190 -14.52 8.36 -27.12
N GLY A 191 -14.16 7.86 -25.94
CA GLY A 191 -12.77 7.77 -25.46
C GLY A 191 -12.10 9.10 -25.09
N LYS A 192 -12.83 10.22 -25.08
CA LYS A 192 -12.32 11.53 -24.63
C LYS A 192 -12.97 11.94 -23.33
N TRP A 193 -12.23 12.66 -22.50
CA TRP A 193 -12.73 13.21 -21.25
C TRP A 193 -13.09 14.68 -21.40
N TYR A 194 -14.30 15.01 -20.97
CA TYR A 194 -14.84 16.36 -20.91
C TYR A 194 -14.98 16.75 -19.45
N TRP A 195 -14.78 18.02 -19.15
CA TRP A 195 -14.94 18.55 -17.79
C TRP A 195 -15.92 19.71 -17.79
N MET A 196 -16.77 19.74 -16.76
CA MET A 196 -17.69 20.83 -16.53
C MET A 196 -17.97 21.04 -15.05
N LYS A 197 -17.80 22.28 -14.60
CA LYS A 197 -18.16 22.69 -13.24
C LYS A 197 -19.65 23.01 -13.13
N TYR A 198 -20.27 22.67 -12.01
CA TYR A 198 -21.63 23.13 -11.72
C TYR A 198 -21.67 24.67 -11.59
N PRO A 199 -22.64 25.36 -12.22
CA PRO A 199 -22.73 26.81 -12.20
C PRO A 199 -23.34 27.29 -10.88
N SER A 200 -22.58 27.25 -9.80
CA SER A 200 -22.91 27.94 -8.54
C SER A 200 -22.09 29.22 -8.42
N LYS A 201 -22.74 30.31 -7.97
CA LYS A 201 -22.01 31.51 -7.50
C LYS A 201 -21.09 31.08 -6.35
N GLU A 202 -19.81 31.40 -6.45
CA GLU A 202 -18.82 31.15 -5.39
C GLU A 202 -18.99 32.11 -4.20
N VAL A 203 -20.22 32.32 -3.70
CA VAL A 203 -20.35 32.88 -2.35
C VAL A 203 -20.16 31.72 -1.37
N GLY A 204 -18.93 31.22 -1.34
CA GLY A 204 -18.37 30.35 -0.32
C GLY A 204 -19.06 29.02 -0.07
N TYR A 205 -18.36 28.14 0.61
CA TYR A 205 -18.95 27.08 1.40
C TYR A 205 -19.86 27.61 2.55
N ASP A 206 -20.12 28.93 2.58
CA ASP A 206 -20.90 29.69 3.57
C ASP A 206 -22.30 30.11 3.04
N ASP A 207 -22.65 29.86 1.76
CA ASP A 207 -24.03 29.98 1.26
C ASP A 207 -24.71 28.61 1.25
N ASP A 208 -25.38 28.29 2.36
CA ASP A 208 -26.18 27.07 2.52
C ASP A 208 -27.14 26.85 1.35
N ALA A 209 -27.73 27.91 0.79
CA ALA A 209 -28.67 27.77 -0.32
C ALA A 209 -27.98 27.38 -1.64
N ALA A 210 -26.74 27.84 -1.89
CA ALA A 210 -25.95 27.39 -3.02
C ALA A 210 -25.54 25.92 -2.87
N TYR A 211 -25.10 25.54 -1.68
CA TYR A 211 -24.76 24.15 -1.38
C TYR A 211 -25.95 23.20 -1.56
N GLN A 212 -27.13 23.56 -1.03
CA GLN A 212 -28.34 22.75 -1.22
C GLN A 212 -28.76 22.62 -2.70
N ARG A 213 -28.54 23.65 -3.53
CA ARG A 213 -28.79 23.56 -4.98
C ARG A 213 -27.84 22.58 -5.67
N ILE A 214 -26.55 22.59 -5.31
CA ILE A 214 -25.56 21.63 -5.82
C ILE A 214 -25.98 20.20 -5.43
N LEU A 215 -26.31 19.98 -4.16
CA LEU A 215 -26.76 18.68 -3.68
C LEU A 215 -28.01 18.19 -4.41
N ALA A 216 -29.01 19.05 -4.60
CA ALA A 216 -30.23 18.71 -5.33
C ALA A 216 -29.93 18.37 -6.80
N PHE A 217 -29.05 19.11 -7.45
CA PHE A 217 -28.65 18.85 -8.83
C PHE A 217 -27.89 17.53 -8.95
N THR A 218 -26.92 17.27 -8.07
CA THR A 218 -26.16 16.01 -8.03
C THR A 218 -27.04 14.81 -7.68
N ALA A 219 -28.07 14.99 -6.86
CA ALA A 219 -29.06 13.94 -6.61
C ALA A 219 -29.90 13.62 -7.87
N GLN A 220 -30.20 14.63 -8.70
CA GLN A 220 -30.91 14.43 -9.97
C GLN A 220 -30.02 13.83 -11.06
N TYR A 221 -28.73 14.18 -11.07
CA TYR A 221 -27.74 13.75 -12.06
C TYR A 221 -26.53 13.09 -11.39
N PRO A 222 -26.70 11.93 -10.74
CA PRO A 222 -25.61 11.30 -10.01
C PRO A 222 -24.49 10.82 -10.94
N ALA A 223 -23.33 10.53 -10.36
CA ALA A 223 -22.27 9.80 -11.04
C ALA A 223 -22.80 8.47 -11.63
N ARG A 224 -22.25 8.09 -12.78
CA ARG A 224 -22.54 6.84 -13.48
C ARG A 224 -21.22 6.20 -13.86
N GLU A 225 -20.64 5.54 -12.87
CA GLU A 225 -19.37 4.84 -13.04
C GLU A 225 -19.64 3.39 -13.44
N PRO A 226 -18.87 2.82 -14.38
CA PRO A 226 -18.91 1.40 -14.69
C PRO A 226 -18.48 0.58 -13.47
N ALA A 227 -18.83 -0.70 -13.48
CA ALA A 227 -18.32 -1.65 -12.50
C ALA A 227 -16.78 -1.60 -12.46
N SER A 228 -16.22 -1.52 -11.26
CA SER A 228 -14.77 -1.44 -11.10
C SER A 228 -14.10 -2.69 -11.67
N ARG A 229 -13.09 -2.49 -12.52
CA ARG A 229 -12.20 -3.57 -12.93
C ARG A 229 -11.25 -3.99 -11.81
N PHE A 230 -11.21 -3.21 -10.72
CA PHE A 230 -10.28 -3.38 -9.62
C PHE A 230 -10.90 -4.10 -8.43
N ILE A 231 -10.10 -4.94 -7.79
CA ILE A 231 -10.39 -5.49 -6.46
C ILE A 231 -9.30 -5.02 -5.52
N GLU A 232 -9.69 -4.35 -4.45
CA GLU A 232 -8.74 -3.98 -3.40
C GLU A 232 -8.46 -5.19 -2.51
N LEU A 233 -7.18 -5.51 -2.33
CA LEU A 233 -6.73 -6.59 -1.45
C LEU A 233 -6.63 -6.02 -0.03
N THR A 234 -7.75 -6.02 0.71
CA THR A 234 -7.86 -5.38 2.03
C THR A 234 -7.71 -6.36 3.20
N THR A 235 -7.71 -7.67 2.94
CA THR A 235 -7.63 -8.70 3.99
C THR A 235 -6.29 -9.43 3.88
N PRO A 236 -5.20 -8.90 4.48
CA PRO A 236 -3.96 -9.64 4.58
C PRO A 236 -4.10 -10.82 5.55
N VAL A 237 -3.18 -11.77 5.43
CA VAL A 237 -2.99 -12.87 6.37
C VAL A 237 -1.84 -12.51 7.31
N ASP A 238 -2.07 -12.61 8.63
CA ASP A 238 -0.97 -12.61 9.60
C ASP A 238 -0.29 -13.98 9.56
N PRO A 239 1.01 -14.06 9.19
CA PRO A 239 1.68 -15.34 9.08
C PRO A 239 1.99 -15.97 10.45
N PHE A 240 1.86 -15.23 11.56
CA PHE A 240 2.02 -15.76 12.92
C PHE A 240 0.72 -16.34 13.50
N ASP A 241 -0.43 -16.09 12.85
CA ASP A 241 -1.70 -16.69 13.25
C ASP A 241 -1.81 -18.16 12.78
N GLN A 242 -2.47 -19.00 13.60
CA GLN A 242 -2.54 -20.47 13.45
C GLN A 242 -3.22 -20.98 12.16
N TRP A 243 -3.75 -20.09 11.32
CA TRP A 243 -4.59 -20.44 10.16
C TRP A 243 -4.00 -20.04 8.81
N GLY A 244 -2.78 -19.45 8.80
CA GLY A 244 -2.17 -18.87 7.60
C GLY A 244 -0.99 -19.68 7.07
N TYR A 245 0.20 -19.33 7.54
CA TYR A 245 1.48 -19.84 7.07
C TYR A 245 2.21 -20.57 8.19
N ASP A 246 3.06 -21.55 7.85
CA ASP A 246 3.97 -22.13 8.83
C ASP A 246 5.12 -21.15 9.05
N VAL A 247 5.03 -20.43 10.18
CA VAL A 247 6.11 -19.59 10.69
C VAL A 247 6.74 -20.27 11.89
N ARG A 248 8.03 -20.58 11.76
CA ARG A 248 8.81 -21.22 12.81
C ARG A 248 9.67 -20.18 13.51
N VAL A 249 9.18 -19.66 14.63
CA VAL A 249 9.95 -18.78 15.52
C VAL A 249 11.06 -19.61 16.17
N ARG A 250 12.33 -19.24 15.92
CA ARG A 250 13.49 -19.89 16.53
C ARG A 250 13.96 -19.21 17.80
N LYS A 251 13.99 -17.88 17.80
CA LYS A 251 14.50 -17.10 18.92
C LYS A 251 13.87 -15.71 18.94
N TYR A 252 13.58 -15.24 20.14
CA TYR A 252 13.45 -13.82 20.44
C TYR A 252 14.66 -13.42 21.30
N GLU A 253 15.38 -12.38 20.87
CA GLU A 253 16.54 -11.83 21.56
C GLU A 253 16.21 -10.40 22.01
N PRO A 254 15.82 -10.21 23.28
CA PRO A 254 15.56 -8.87 23.79
C PRO A 254 16.85 -8.04 23.80
N VAL A 255 16.75 -6.79 23.36
CA VAL A 255 17.85 -5.83 23.28
C VAL A 255 17.55 -4.61 24.14
N ASP A 256 16.30 -4.15 24.13
CA ASP A 256 15.82 -3.03 24.91
C ASP A 256 14.80 -3.50 25.93
N GLU A 257 15.17 -3.50 27.21
CA GLU A 257 14.28 -3.87 28.31
C GLU A 257 14.18 -2.71 29.30
N GLN A 258 12.95 -2.24 29.52
CA GLN A 258 12.63 -1.38 30.65
C GLN A 258 11.77 -2.18 31.63
N GLY A 259 12.36 -2.50 32.78
CA GLY A 259 11.65 -3.14 33.88
C GLY A 259 10.60 -2.20 34.47
N GLY A 260 9.38 -2.70 34.64
CA GLY A 260 8.35 -2.01 35.41
C GLY A 260 8.78 -1.84 36.87
N ASN A 261 8.30 -0.79 37.53
CA ASN A 261 8.47 -0.60 38.96
C ASN A 261 7.10 -0.67 39.67
N TRP A 262 7.11 -0.60 41.01
CA TRP A 262 5.89 -0.69 41.82
C TRP A 262 4.81 0.35 41.44
N PHE A 263 5.20 1.51 40.92
CA PHE A 263 4.30 2.60 40.54
C PHE A 263 3.93 2.60 39.05
N ASN A 264 4.70 1.90 38.21
CA ASN A 264 4.40 1.63 36.81
C ASN A 264 4.80 0.19 36.47
N PRO A 265 3.89 -0.79 36.60
CA PRO A 265 4.21 -2.20 36.45
C PRO A 265 4.40 -2.63 35.00
N ILE A 266 4.17 -1.74 34.02
CA ILE A 266 4.33 -2.05 32.61
C ILE A 266 5.81 -2.20 32.29
N SER A 267 6.23 -3.42 31.95
CA SER A 267 7.55 -3.68 31.40
C SER A 267 7.51 -3.63 29.88
N TYR A 268 8.49 -2.97 29.28
CA TYR A 268 8.71 -2.97 27.84
C TYR A 268 9.90 -3.86 27.51
N SER A 269 9.76 -4.70 26.49
CA SER A 269 10.86 -5.48 25.92
C SER A 269 10.76 -5.39 24.40
N ALA A 270 11.85 -5.00 23.75
CA ALA A 270 11.98 -5.05 22.30
C ALA A 270 13.30 -5.70 21.90
N GLY A 271 13.29 -6.34 20.74
CA GLY A 271 14.45 -7.12 20.32
C GLY A 271 14.28 -7.81 18.99
N TYR A 272 15.23 -8.68 18.67
CA TYR A 272 15.28 -9.36 17.39
C TYR A 272 14.52 -10.70 17.44
N PHE A 273 13.49 -10.79 16.61
CA PHE A 273 12.82 -12.02 16.22
C PHE A 273 13.57 -12.69 15.08
N TYR A 274 13.86 -13.97 15.25
CA TYR A 274 14.45 -14.84 14.25
C TYR A 274 13.42 -15.92 13.91
N TYR A 275 12.80 -15.81 12.74
CA TYR A 275 11.76 -16.74 12.31
C TYR A 275 11.97 -17.19 10.87
N ALA A 276 11.51 -18.40 10.57
CA ALA A 276 11.55 -18.96 9.22
C ALA A 276 10.12 -19.04 8.66
N LEU A 277 9.91 -18.45 7.49
CA LEU A 277 8.68 -18.63 6.71
C LEU A 277 8.85 -19.87 5.82
N VAL A 278 7.97 -20.86 5.94
CA VAL A 278 7.95 -22.03 5.06
C VAL A 278 7.21 -21.70 3.77
N LEU A 279 7.87 -21.87 2.63
CA LEU A 279 7.31 -21.61 1.30
C LEU A 279 6.83 -22.89 0.60
N ASP A 280 7.61 -23.97 0.72
CA ASP A 280 7.31 -25.30 0.19
C ASP A 280 7.96 -26.36 1.10
N LYS A 281 7.76 -27.65 0.80
CA LYS A 281 8.38 -28.78 1.50
C LYS A 281 9.90 -28.61 1.48
N ASP A 282 10.42 -28.24 2.65
CA ASP A 282 11.84 -28.00 2.93
C ASP A 282 12.43 -26.70 2.35
N GLU A 283 11.59 -25.73 1.98
CA GLU A 283 12.03 -24.42 1.49
C GLU A 283 11.62 -23.29 2.44
N PHE A 284 12.61 -22.52 2.89
CA PHE A 284 12.45 -21.53 3.96
C PHE A 284 13.07 -20.19 3.58
N ILE A 285 12.43 -19.11 4.03
CA ILE A 285 13.04 -17.77 4.11
C ILE A 285 13.32 -17.46 5.58
N TYR A 286 14.59 -17.28 5.92
CA TYR A 286 15.04 -16.99 7.28
C TYR A 286 15.09 -15.48 7.52
N ILE A 287 14.22 -14.98 8.40
CA ILE A 287 13.96 -13.56 8.58
C ILE A 287 14.38 -13.12 9.99
N LYS A 288 15.23 -12.09 10.04
CA LYS A 288 15.53 -11.33 11.25
C LYS A 288 14.68 -10.06 11.25
N ARG A 289 14.01 -9.76 12.36
CA ARG A 289 13.19 -8.55 12.50
C ARG A 289 13.22 -7.99 13.90
N TYR A 290 13.45 -6.69 14.03
CA TYR A 290 13.31 -6.00 15.32
C TYR A 290 11.83 -5.69 15.59
N SER A 291 11.34 -6.00 16.80
CA SER A 291 10.05 -5.50 17.28
C SER A 291 9.89 -5.64 18.81
N ALA A 292 9.00 -4.84 19.38
CA ALA A 292 8.57 -4.94 20.78
C ALA A 292 7.56 -6.08 21.07
N TYR A 293 6.89 -6.58 20.04
CA TYR A 293 5.88 -7.65 20.14
C TYR A 293 5.99 -8.52 18.90
N ASP A 294 5.01 -9.41 18.66
CA ASP A 294 4.92 -10.13 17.40
C ASP A 294 5.09 -9.16 16.21
N PRO A 295 6.03 -9.45 15.30
CA PRO A 295 6.39 -8.48 14.28
C PRO A 295 5.22 -8.23 13.33
N ARG A 296 4.79 -6.97 13.19
CA ARG A 296 3.70 -6.56 12.28
C ARG A 296 4.02 -6.89 10.83
N THR A 297 3.66 -8.10 10.43
CA THR A 297 3.98 -8.71 9.15
C THR A 297 2.68 -9.20 8.56
N PHE A 298 2.42 -8.83 7.32
CA PHE A 298 1.15 -9.09 6.67
C PHE A 298 1.41 -9.62 5.28
N ILE A 299 0.79 -10.74 4.92
CA ILE A 299 0.93 -11.35 3.59
C ILE A 299 -0.34 -11.10 2.79
N TYR A 300 -0.19 -10.46 1.64
CA TYR A 300 -1.24 -10.33 0.64
C TYR A 300 -1.02 -11.37 -0.46
N GLU A 301 -2.10 -12.08 -0.81
CA GLU A 301 -2.10 -13.04 -1.91
C GLU A 301 -3.02 -12.56 -3.04
N VAL A 302 -2.61 -12.83 -4.28
CA VAL A 302 -3.52 -12.76 -5.41
C VAL A 302 -4.45 -13.97 -5.34
N PRO A 303 -5.79 -13.79 -5.34
CA PRO A 303 -6.72 -14.90 -5.31
C PRO A 303 -6.49 -15.88 -6.47
N GLU A 304 -6.56 -17.18 -6.18
CA GLU A 304 -6.29 -18.26 -7.15
C GLU A 304 -7.12 -18.14 -8.43
N LYS A 305 -8.38 -17.67 -8.33
CA LYS A 305 -9.25 -17.40 -9.49
C LYS A 305 -8.67 -16.40 -10.49
N TYR A 306 -7.70 -15.57 -10.08
CA TYR A 306 -7.02 -14.59 -10.94
C TYR A 306 -5.59 -15.02 -11.30
N SER A 307 -4.81 -15.55 -10.35
CA SER A 307 -3.42 -15.97 -10.58
C SER A 307 -3.29 -17.34 -11.24
N GLY A 308 -4.29 -18.21 -11.10
CA GLY A 308 -4.23 -19.62 -11.53
C GLY A 308 -3.41 -20.53 -10.60
N TYR A 309 -2.88 -20.00 -9.49
CA TYR A 309 -2.17 -20.76 -8.47
C TYR A 309 -2.21 -20.05 -7.11
N ARG A 310 -2.34 -20.80 -6.02
CA ARG A 310 -2.25 -20.27 -4.64
C ARG A 310 -0.80 -20.29 -4.13
N GLY A 311 -0.41 -19.33 -3.30
CA GLY A 311 0.78 -19.40 -2.43
C GLY A 311 2.16 -19.39 -3.09
N LYS A 312 2.29 -19.32 -4.43
CA LYS A 312 3.63 -19.28 -5.06
C LYS A 312 4.29 -17.91 -4.99
N VAL A 313 3.50 -16.84 -4.97
CA VAL A 313 4.01 -15.46 -4.95
C VAL A 313 3.34 -14.75 -3.79
N LEU A 314 4.14 -14.26 -2.84
CA LEU A 314 3.69 -13.65 -1.60
C LEU A 314 4.09 -12.18 -1.59
N PHE A 315 3.13 -11.29 -1.36
CA PHE A 315 3.41 -9.88 -1.13
C PHE A 315 3.44 -9.64 0.38
N MET A 316 4.64 -9.64 0.95
CA MET A 316 4.87 -9.50 2.38
C MET A 316 5.14 -8.04 2.73
N MET A 317 4.21 -7.45 3.49
CA MET A 317 4.32 -6.14 4.08
C MET A 317 4.95 -6.24 5.47
N GLN A 318 5.91 -5.36 5.75
CA GLN A 318 6.48 -5.17 7.07
C GLN A 318 6.19 -3.74 7.54
N GLU A 319 5.52 -3.59 8.68
CA GLU A 319 5.26 -2.28 9.29
C GLU A 319 6.06 -2.10 10.59
N PRO A 320 6.99 -1.14 10.67
CA PRO A 320 7.62 -0.76 11.92
C PRO A 320 6.57 -0.11 12.84
N ARG A 321 6.75 -0.28 14.15
CA ARG A 321 6.00 0.52 15.13
C ARG A 321 6.75 1.83 15.35
N GLU A 322 6.03 2.90 15.70
CA GLU A 322 6.67 4.16 16.07
C GLU A 322 7.66 4.01 17.24
N SER A 323 7.40 3.05 18.13
CA SER A 323 8.28 2.69 19.26
C SER A 323 9.57 1.97 18.86
N ASP A 324 9.70 1.53 17.60
CA ASP A 324 10.72 0.59 17.14
C ASP A 324 11.62 1.26 16.08
N PRO A 325 12.52 2.20 16.45
CA PRO A 325 13.31 2.97 15.48
C PRO A 325 14.30 2.12 14.66
N GLU A 326 14.66 0.93 15.15
CA GLU A 326 15.49 -0.05 14.42
C GLU A 326 14.69 -0.95 13.47
N ALA A 327 13.36 -0.86 13.47
CA ALA A 327 12.53 -1.67 12.59
C ALA A 327 12.48 -1.08 11.17
N TYR A 328 12.67 -1.95 10.19
CA TYR A 328 12.50 -1.61 8.77
C TYR A 328 11.10 -1.98 8.31
N GLY A 329 10.49 -1.07 7.55
CA GLY A 329 9.23 -1.33 6.88
C GLY A 329 9.38 -1.84 5.45
N GLY A 330 8.32 -1.69 4.66
CA GLY A 330 8.33 -1.87 3.21
C GLY A 330 7.39 -2.97 2.74
N LEU A 331 7.24 -3.07 1.41
CA LEU A 331 6.54 -4.18 0.76
C LEU A 331 7.53 -4.97 -0.07
N TYR A 332 7.54 -6.28 0.13
CA TYR A 332 8.42 -7.21 -0.56
C TYR A 332 7.60 -8.24 -1.32
N VAL A 333 8.08 -8.69 -2.46
CA VAL A 333 7.58 -9.90 -3.12
C VAL A 333 8.54 -11.05 -2.89
N ILE A 334 8.01 -12.16 -2.40
CA ILE A 334 8.69 -13.45 -2.29
C ILE A 334 8.13 -14.34 -3.39
N ARG A 335 8.99 -14.80 -4.30
CA ARG A 335 8.54 -15.51 -5.51
C ARG A 335 9.57 -16.53 -6.00
N PRO A 336 9.19 -17.49 -6.85
CA PRO A 336 10.12 -18.44 -7.40
C PRO A 336 11.15 -17.73 -8.30
N ARG A 337 12.41 -18.16 -8.22
CA ARG A 337 13.46 -17.71 -9.12
C ARG A 337 13.14 -18.16 -10.55
N LYS A 338 13.34 -17.25 -11.51
CA LYS A 338 13.36 -17.63 -12.91
C LYS A 338 14.55 -18.58 -13.14
N LYS A 339 14.30 -19.75 -13.74
CA LYS A 339 15.38 -20.62 -14.20
C LYS A 339 16.17 -19.84 -15.25
N LYS A 340 17.47 -19.65 -14.99
CA LYS A 340 18.39 -19.03 -15.95
C LYS A 340 18.65 -19.96 -17.12
#